data_AF-A0A914FUV2-F1
#
_entry.id   AF-A0A914FUV2-F1
#
_cell.length_a   1.000
_cell.length_b   1.000
_cell.length_c   1.000
_cell.angle_alpha   90.00
_cell.angle_beta   90.00
_cell.angle_gamma   90.00
#
_symmetry.space_group_name_H-M   'P 1'
#
loop_
_entity.id
_entity.type
_entity.pdbx_description
1 polymer ?
#
loop_
_entity_poly.entity_id
_entity_poly.type
_entity_poly.pdbx_seq_one_letter_code
_entity_poly.pdbx_strand_id
1 'polypeptide(L)'
;KNEVGKKDFKIRMHAIKDLLINPRNQAAVDGLLNKAKEPLSVARKDFWDISATFKLFAPAFRNSLGHHVDGLIFQPSDPYTPGRFNLLLKWKPPEESSIDFKLKIEKYHRPAEPVSYVGELYVLGLPKPFAVMKATKTLQQYDGRIIECHFKDNAWHFMRERTDKSHPNAYSTATSVMETIKNPLTERYLIDYITHNTYVEGAEHQRNYEQQHPPAVRQQYSSLPASQLQSRVH
;
A
#
# COMPACT_ATOMS: atom_id res chain seq x y z
N LYS A 1 26.20 -24.55 4.96
CA LYS A 1 24.84 -24.11 4.55
C LYS A 1 24.91 -22.64 4.22
N ASN A 2 24.79 -22.24 2.95
CA ASN A 2 24.74 -20.83 2.58
C ASN A 2 23.40 -20.27 3.03
N GLU A 3 23.39 -19.44 4.08
CA GLU A 3 22.17 -18.78 4.55
C GLU A 3 21.82 -17.65 3.59
N VAL A 4 21.05 -17.97 2.54
CA VAL A 4 20.56 -17.01 1.54
C VAL A 4 19.87 -15.82 2.21
N GLY A 5 19.20 -16.02 3.35
CA GLY A 5 18.58 -14.95 4.14
C GLY A 5 19.57 -13.87 4.62
N LYS A 6 20.83 -14.20 4.84
CA LYS A 6 21.88 -13.25 5.26
C LYS A 6 22.47 -12.43 4.10
N LYS A 7 22.05 -12.70 2.86
CA LYS A 7 22.52 -12.00 1.66
C LYS A 7 21.66 -10.78 1.37
N ASP A 8 22.26 -9.86 0.61
CA ASP A 8 21.60 -8.71 0.01
C ASP A 8 20.31 -9.11 -0.72
N PHE A 9 19.28 -8.27 -0.63
CA PHE A 9 17.97 -8.50 -1.25
C PHE A 9 18.08 -8.85 -2.74
N LYS A 10 18.94 -8.18 -3.52
CA LYS A 10 19.13 -8.49 -4.95
C LYS A 10 19.65 -9.91 -5.12
N ILE A 11 20.61 -10.36 -4.31
CA ILE A 11 21.12 -11.74 -4.36
C ILE A 11 20.00 -12.73 -4.01
N ARG A 12 19.17 -12.43 -3.02
CA ARG A 12 18.01 -13.25 -2.66
C ARG A 12 17.00 -13.34 -3.81
N MET A 13 16.75 -12.25 -4.51
CA MET A 13 15.85 -12.22 -5.67
C MET A 13 16.40 -13.02 -6.86
N HIS A 14 17.71 -12.97 -7.11
CA HIS A 14 18.35 -13.83 -8.11
C HIS A 14 18.25 -15.30 -7.72
N ALA A 15 18.50 -15.65 -6.45
CA ALA A 15 18.34 -17.01 -5.97
C ALA A 15 16.90 -17.54 -6.17
N ILE A 16 15.87 -16.74 -5.90
CA ILE A 16 14.47 -17.11 -6.18
C ILE A 16 14.27 -17.35 -7.68
N LYS A 17 14.77 -16.46 -8.54
CA LYS A 17 14.63 -16.59 -9.99
C LYS A 17 15.31 -17.86 -10.49
N ASP A 18 16.57 -18.05 -10.15
CA ASP A 18 17.43 -19.06 -10.77
C ASP A 18 17.26 -20.45 -10.16
N LEU A 19 16.94 -20.54 -8.86
CA LEU A 19 16.81 -21.82 -8.17
C LEU A 19 15.36 -22.31 -8.06
N LEU A 20 14.36 -21.45 -8.28
CA LEU A 20 12.94 -21.82 -8.17
C LEU A 20 12.15 -21.54 -9.44
N ILE A 21 12.16 -20.31 -9.95
CA ILE A 21 11.28 -19.93 -11.07
C ILE A 21 11.75 -20.53 -12.40
N ASN A 22 13.01 -20.33 -12.76
CA ASN A 22 13.55 -20.82 -14.03
C ASN A 22 13.49 -22.35 -14.14
N PRO A 23 13.88 -23.14 -13.12
CA PRO A 23 13.79 -24.61 -13.20
C PRO A 23 12.36 -25.09 -13.38
N ARG A 24 11.38 -24.46 -12.72
CA ARG A 24 9.95 -24.79 -12.88
C ARG A 24 9.42 -24.42 -14.27
N ASN A 25 9.85 -23.28 -14.80
CA ASN A 25 9.51 -22.89 -16.17
C ASN A 25 10.09 -23.89 -17.18
N GLN A 26 11.35 -24.29 -17.00
CA GLN A 26 12.00 -25.26 -17.86
C GLN A 26 11.31 -26.63 -17.79
N ALA A 27 11.04 -27.13 -16.58
CA ALA A 27 10.30 -28.39 -16.40
C ALA A 27 8.91 -28.36 -17.05
N ALA A 28 8.25 -27.20 -17.10
CA ALA A 28 6.97 -27.06 -17.79
C ALA A 28 7.12 -27.09 -19.32
N VAL A 29 8.17 -26.46 -19.86
CA VAL A 29 8.51 -26.53 -21.29
C VAL A 29 8.86 -27.96 -21.68
N ASP A 30 9.60 -28.68 -20.83
CA ASP A 30 10.01 -30.07 -21.03
C ASP A 30 8.87 -31.08 -20.83
N GLY A 31 7.65 -30.62 -20.48
CA GLY A 31 6.50 -31.48 -20.23
C GLY A 31 6.54 -32.25 -18.91
N LEU A 32 7.57 -32.03 -18.07
CA LEU A 32 7.74 -32.66 -16.75
C LEU A 32 6.83 -32.03 -15.69
N LEU A 33 6.36 -30.80 -15.90
CA LEU A 33 5.47 -30.08 -15.01
C LEU A 33 4.26 -29.51 -15.76
N ASN A 34 3.05 -29.92 -15.36
CA ASN A 34 1.82 -29.29 -15.85
C ASN A 34 1.31 -28.24 -14.85
N LYS A 35 1.62 -26.96 -15.12
CA LYS A 35 1.22 -25.82 -14.28
C LYS A 35 -0.30 -25.68 -14.09
N ALA A 36 -1.11 -26.12 -15.04
CA ALA A 36 -2.57 -26.04 -14.95
C ALA A 36 -3.16 -27.06 -13.96
N LYS A 37 -2.41 -28.13 -13.64
CA LYS A 37 -2.81 -29.13 -12.65
C LYS A 37 -2.32 -28.79 -11.23
N GLU A 38 -1.53 -27.73 -11.07
CA GLU A 38 -1.06 -27.32 -9.76
C GLU A 38 -2.19 -26.62 -8.98
N PRO A 39 -2.27 -26.80 -7.66
CA PRO A 39 -3.33 -26.19 -6.84
C PRO A 39 -3.23 -24.66 -6.78
N LEU A 40 -2.07 -24.10 -7.13
CA LEU A 40 -1.81 -22.67 -7.17
C LEU A 40 -0.72 -22.32 -8.20
N SER A 41 -0.76 -21.09 -8.68
CA SER A 41 0.31 -20.53 -9.51
C SER A 41 1.48 -20.06 -8.64
N VAL A 42 2.71 -20.33 -9.09
CA VAL A 42 3.94 -19.84 -8.46
C VAL A 42 4.57 -18.80 -9.37
N ALA A 43 4.66 -17.56 -8.87
CA ALA A 43 5.29 -16.45 -9.56
C ALA A 43 6.18 -15.66 -8.59
N ARG A 44 7.21 -15.00 -9.13
CA ARG A 44 8.03 -14.05 -8.39
C ARG A 44 7.40 -12.68 -8.49
N LYS A 45 7.29 -11.96 -7.37
CA LYS A 45 6.90 -10.55 -7.37
C LYS A 45 8.07 -9.70 -7.85
N ASP A 46 7.84 -8.92 -8.90
CA ASP A 46 8.84 -8.01 -9.43
C ASP A 46 9.02 -6.81 -8.49
N PHE A 47 10.25 -6.30 -8.45
CA PHE A 47 10.65 -5.11 -7.72
C PHE A 47 11.34 -4.17 -8.71
N TRP A 48 11.10 -2.88 -8.53
CA TRP A 48 11.70 -1.83 -9.32
C TRP A 48 12.58 -0.96 -8.45
N ASP A 49 13.54 -0.29 -9.08
CA ASP A 49 14.32 0.74 -8.40
C ASP A 49 13.42 1.86 -7.89
N ILE A 50 13.82 2.50 -6.78
CA ILE A 50 13.03 3.56 -6.14
C ILE A 50 12.75 4.73 -7.10
N SER A 51 13.66 5.02 -8.03
CA SER A 51 13.47 6.04 -9.08
C SER A 51 12.28 5.75 -10.02
N ALA A 52 11.83 4.51 -10.12
CA ALA A 52 10.69 4.11 -10.95
C ALA A 52 9.33 4.36 -10.28
N THR A 53 9.29 4.88 -9.05
CA THR A 53 8.05 5.05 -8.27
C THR A 53 6.96 5.78 -9.05
N PHE A 54 7.30 6.85 -9.78
CA PHE A 54 6.32 7.59 -10.60
C PHE A 54 5.67 6.72 -11.70
N LYS A 55 6.42 5.77 -12.27
CA LYS A 55 5.90 4.84 -13.29
C LYS A 55 4.93 3.83 -12.67
N LEU A 56 5.15 3.43 -11.42
CA LEU A 56 4.27 2.50 -10.70
C LEU A 56 2.90 3.13 -10.39
N PHE A 57 2.83 4.45 -10.28
CA PHE A 57 1.58 5.18 -10.12
C PHE A 57 0.88 5.51 -11.44
N ALA A 58 1.57 5.37 -12.59
CA ALA A 58 1.00 5.68 -13.89
C ALA A 58 -0.17 4.72 -14.24
N PRO A 59 -1.26 5.22 -14.85
CA PRO A 59 -2.40 4.38 -15.26
C PRO A 59 -2.00 3.20 -16.14
N ALA A 60 -1.02 3.38 -17.02
CA ALA A 60 -0.52 2.31 -17.88
C ALA A 60 -0.02 1.09 -17.09
N PHE A 61 0.69 1.32 -15.96
CA PHE A 61 1.16 0.24 -15.10
C PHE A 61 0.00 -0.33 -14.26
N ARG A 62 -0.75 0.52 -13.57
CA ARG A 62 -1.87 0.10 -12.72
C ARG A 62 -2.90 -0.75 -13.47
N ASN A 63 -3.25 -0.36 -14.70
CA ASN A 63 -4.22 -1.06 -15.52
C ASN A 63 -3.68 -2.36 -16.14
N SER A 64 -2.35 -2.55 -16.16
CA SER A 64 -1.73 -3.80 -16.61
C SER A 64 -1.78 -4.90 -15.54
N LEU A 65 -2.03 -4.53 -14.28
CA LEU A 65 -2.15 -5.47 -13.19
C LEU A 65 -3.56 -6.04 -13.15
N GLY A 66 -3.68 -7.36 -13.03
CA GLY A 66 -4.97 -8.05 -12.87
C GLY A 66 -5.61 -7.87 -11.48
N HIS A 67 -5.13 -6.92 -10.67
CA HIS A 67 -5.60 -6.66 -9.31
C HIS A 67 -5.48 -5.17 -8.97
N HIS A 68 -6.30 -4.74 -8.00
CA HIS A 68 -6.24 -3.38 -7.45
C HIS A 68 -4.90 -3.12 -6.74
N VAL A 69 -4.32 -1.94 -6.94
CA VAL A 69 -3.09 -1.52 -6.27
C VAL A 69 -3.44 -0.71 -5.03
N ASP A 70 -3.23 -1.31 -3.84
CA ASP A 70 -3.60 -0.74 -2.53
C ASP A 70 -2.43 -0.05 -1.82
N GLY A 71 -1.40 0.33 -2.58
CA GLY A 71 -0.19 0.99 -2.07
C GLY A 71 1.12 0.47 -2.66
N LEU A 72 2.22 0.84 -2.01
CA LEU A 72 3.59 0.45 -2.35
C LEU A 72 4.29 -0.16 -1.13
N ILE A 73 5.21 -1.09 -1.40
CA ILE A 73 6.13 -1.65 -0.40
C ILE A 73 7.54 -1.25 -0.78
N PHE A 74 8.25 -0.60 0.15
CA PHE A 74 9.66 -0.23 0.00
C PHE A 74 10.51 -1.24 0.75
N GLN A 75 11.14 -2.13 -0.01
CA GLN A 75 12.01 -3.17 0.49
C GLN A 75 13.46 -2.70 0.40
N PRO A 76 14.18 -2.56 1.53
CA PRO A 76 15.59 -2.18 1.48
C PRO A 76 16.46 -3.39 1.07
N SER A 77 17.70 -3.10 0.69
CA SER A 77 18.66 -4.11 0.22
C SER A 77 19.19 -5.03 1.35
N ASP A 78 18.91 -4.70 2.60
CA ASP A 78 19.39 -5.40 3.78
C ASP A 78 19.12 -6.93 3.79
N PRO A 79 19.93 -7.67 4.59
CA PRO A 79 19.63 -9.04 4.96
C PRO A 79 18.21 -9.21 5.52
N TYR A 80 17.64 -10.39 5.33
CA TYR A 80 16.35 -10.72 5.88
C TYR A 80 16.37 -10.69 7.42
N THR A 81 15.41 -9.97 8.00
CA THR A 81 15.17 -9.95 9.44
C THR A 81 13.82 -10.57 9.75
N PRO A 82 13.74 -11.64 10.56
CA PRO A 82 12.46 -12.20 11.00
C PRO A 82 11.75 -11.24 11.96
N GLY A 83 10.41 -11.18 11.89
CA GLY A 83 9.59 -10.34 12.76
C GLY A 83 9.54 -8.88 12.34
N ARG A 84 9.50 -7.96 13.31
CA ARG A 84 9.39 -6.52 13.04
C ARG A 84 10.70 -6.00 12.45
N PHE A 85 10.63 -5.44 11.25
CA PHE A 85 11.75 -4.80 10.57
C PHE A 85 11.38 -3.37 10.18
N ASN A 86 11.99 -2.39 10.85
CA ASN A 86 11.56 -0.99 10.77
C ASN A 86 11.93 -0.31 9.44
N LEU A 87 12.84 -0.89 8.65
CA LEU A 87 13.22 -0.36 7.34
C LEU A 87 12.34 -0.89 6.20
N LEU A 88 11.51 -1.91 6.44
CA LEU A 88 10.50 -2.35 5.47
C LEU A 88 9.28 -1.44 5.59
N LEU A 89 9.13 -0.53 4.64
CA LEU A 89 8.06 0.47 4.68
C LEU A 89 6.91 0.07 3.78
N LYS A 90 5.71 0.46 4.19
CA LYS A 90 4.50 0.39 3.37
C LYS A 90 3.93 1.79 3.25
N TRP A 91 3.62 2.20 2.02
CA TRP A 91 2.84 3.39 1.74
C TRP A 91 1.47 2.94 1.24
N LYS A 92 0.41 3.61 1.69
CA LYS A 92 -0.96 3.41 1.20
C LYS A 92 -1.55 4.76 0.81
N PRO A 93 -2.44 4.79 -0.20
CA PRO A 93 -3.20 6.00 -0.50
C PRO A 93 -3.94 6.46 0.77
N PRO A 94 -3.86 7.76 1.14
CA PRO A 94 -4.54 8.28 2.32
C PRO A 94 -6.04 7.97 2.34
N GLU A 95 -6.68 7.97 1.17
CA GLU A 95 -8.09 7.62 0.95
C GLU A 95 -8.44 6.17 1.30
N GLU A 96 -7.46 5.27 1.38
CA GLU A 96 -7.64 3.89 1.83
C GLU A 96 -7.43 3.72 3.35
N SER A 97 -7.18 4.81 4.07
CA SER A 97 -7.03 4.76 5.53
C SER A 97 -8.37 4.48 6.20
N SER A 98 -8.44 3.35 6.90
CA SER A 98 -9.64 2.92 7.62
C SER A 98 -9.34 2.60 9.09
N ILE A 99 -10.39 2.67 9.92
CA ILE A 99 -10.36 2.27 11.32
C ILE A 99 -11.52 1.33 11.57
N ASP A 100 -11.26 0.25 12.32
CA ASP A 100 -12.31 -0.64 12.80
C ASP A 100 -12.84 -0.15 14.15
N PHE A 101 -14.11 0.25 14.17
CA PHE A 101 -14.81 0.74 15.34
C PHE A 101 -15.83 -0.25 15.84
N LYS A 102 -16.12 -0.23 17.14
CA LYS A 102 -17.36 -0.78 17.67
C LYS A 102 -18.44 0.29 17.52
N LEU A 103 -19.49 -0.01 16.76
CA LEU A 103 -20.61 0.90 16.56
C LEU A 103 -21.59 0.79 17.72
N LYS A 104 -22.09 1.93 18.18
CA LYS A 104 -23.26 2.02 19.05
C LYS A 104 -24.23 3.04 18.49
N ILE A 105 -25.48 2.65 18.25
CA ILE A 105 -26.53 3.53 17.75
C ILE A 105 -27.23 4.19 18.93
N GLU A 106 -27.18 5.51 19.00
CA GLU A 106 -27.86 6.30 20.00
C GLU A 106 -29.02 7.08 19.40
N LYS A 107 -30.17 7.03 20.08
CA LYS A 107 -31.36 7.79 19.69
C LYS A 107 -31.27 9.19 20.28
N TYR A 108 -31.31 10.19 19.42
CA TYR A 108 -31.26 11.59 19.82
C TYR A 108 -32.62 12.24 19.59
N HIS A 109 -33.21 12.75 20.67
CA HIS A 109 -34.51 13.44 20.64
C HIS A 109 -34.33 14.86 21.16
N ARG A 110 -34.61 15.83 20.29
CA ARG A 110 -34.81 17.22 20.69
C ARG A 110 -36.31 17.54 20.68
N PRO A 111 -36.82 18.27 21.69
CA PRO A 111 -38.17 18.79 21.65
C PRO A 111 -38.42 19.57 20.35
N ALA A 112 -39.55 19.32 19.70
CA ALA A 112 -39.94 19.89 18.40
C ALA A 112 -39.11 19.50 17.16
N GLU A 113 -38.17 18.55 17.25
CA GLU A 113 -37.46 17.98 16.09
C GLU A 113 -37.83 16.50 15.88
N PRO A 114 -37.79 15.99 14.63
CA PRO A 114 -37.89 14.56 14.35
C PRO A 114 -36.80 13.78 15.09
N VAL A 115 -37.12 12.55 15.51
CA VAL A 115 -36.13 11.62 16.07
C VAL A 115 -34.99 11.45 15.08
N SER A 116 -33.77 11.70 15.54
CA SER A 116 -32.54 11.41 14.80
C SER A 116 -31.74 10.33 15.50
N TYR A 117 -30.82 9.71 14.77
CA TYR A 117 -29.93 8.69 15.29
C TYR A 117 -28.49 9.08 15.01
N VAL A 118 -27.61 8.84 15.98
CA VAL A 118 -26.17 9.05 15.87
C VAL A 118 -25.49 7.70 16.05
N GLY A 119 -24.50 7.40 15.20
CA GLY A 119 -23.61 6.26 15.38
C GLY A 119 -22.38 6.72 16.15
N GLU A 120 -22.26 6.32 17.41
CA GLU A 120 -21.05 6.50 18.20
C GLU A 120 -20.02 5.43 17.81
N LEU A 121 -18.78 5.86 17.57
CA LEU A 121 -17.69 5.02 17.11
C LEU A 121 -16.68 4.83 18.24
N TYR A 122 -16.57 3.62 18.76
CA TYR A 122 -15.70 3.28 19.89
C TYR A 122 -14.43 2.55 19.44
N VAL A 123 -13.33 2.86 20.12
CA VAL A 123 -12.02 2.20 19.97
C VAL A 123 -11.62 1.55 21.29
N LEU A 124 -10.75 0.55 21.25
CA LEU A 124 -10.29 -0.13 22.45
C LEU A 124 -9.35 0.78 23.26
N GLY A 125 -9.57 0.85 24.57
CA GLY A 125 -8.76 1.67 25.49
C GLY A 125 -9.22 3.12 25.65
N LEU A 126 -10.36 3.51 25.07
CA LEU A 126 -11.00 4.80 25.30
C LEU A 126 -12.45 4.58 25.79
N PRO A 127 -12.83 5.05 27.00
CA PRO A 127 -14.17 4.79 27.55
C PRO A 127 -15.29 5.62 26.91
N LYS A 128 -14.94 6.68 26.18
CA LYS A 128 -15.87 7.57 25.46
C LYS A 128 -15.80 7.31 23.95
N PRO A 129 -16.82 7.71 23.17
CA PRO A 129 -16.75 7.66 21.71
C PRO A 129 -15.49 8.36 21.19
N PHE A 130 -14.80 7.72 20.26
CA PHE A 130 -13.67 8.31 19.54
C PHE A 130 -14.16 9.33 18.51
N ALA A 131 -15.25 9.00 17.82
CA ALA A 131 -15.90 9.85 16.83
C ALA A 131 -17.39 9.53 16.74
N VAL A 132 -18.09 10.28 15.89
CA VAL A 132 -19.50 10.06 15.58
C VAL A 132 -19.72 10.06 14.06
N MET A 133 -20.78 9.38 13.63
CA MET A 133 -21.25 9.39 12.25
C MET A 133 -22.77 9.42 12.17
N LYS A 134 -23.30 9.80 11.01
CA LYS A 134 -24.75 9.78 10.77
C LYS A 134 -25.25 8.35 10.74
N ALA A 135 -26.23 8.01 11.59
CA ALA A 135 -26.84 6.68 11.61
C ALA A 135 -28.00 6.60 10.60
N THR A 136 -27.68 6.26 9.36
CA THR A 136 -28.67 5.91 8.33
C THR A 136 -29.41 4.63 8.71
N LYS A 137 -30.61 4.42 8.15
CA LYS A 137 -31.37 3.17 8.37
C LYS A 137 -30.55 1.91 8.04
N THR A 138 -29.73 1.97 6.99
CA THR A 138 -28.84 0.88 6.59
C THR A 138 -27.72 0.62 7.60
N LEU A 139 -27.28 1.64 8.34
CA LEU A 139 -26.23 1.48 9.35
C LEU A 139 -26.78 0.89 10.67
N GLN A 140 -28.05 1.18 11.00
CA GLN A 140 -28.65 0.78 12.28
C GLN A 140 -28.64 -0.73 12.54
N GLN A 141 -28.68 -1.57 11.49
CA GLN A 141 -28.61 -3.03 11.63
C GLN A 141 -27.27 -3.54 12.19
N TYR A 142 -26.22 -2.70 12.16
CA TYR A 142 -24.88 -3.03 12.65
C TYR A 142 -24.65 -2.55 14.09
N ASP A 143 -25.70 -2.13 14.81
CA ASP A 143 -25.58 -1.73 16.21
C ASP A 143 -24.90 -2.82 17.06
N GLY A 144 -23.95 -2.41 17.89
CA GLY A 144 -23.12 -3.28 18.72
C GLY A 144 -22.02 -4.05 17.98
N ARG A 145 -21.98 -4.02 16.64
CA ARG A 145 -21.01 -4.77 15.81
C ARG A 145 -19.72 -3.98 15.57
N ILE A 146 -18.69 -4.69 15.10
CA ILE A 146 -17.45 -4.06 14.65
C ILE A 146 -17.57 -3.77 13.15
N ILE A 147 -17.33 -2.52 12.80
CA ILE A 147 -17.42 -2.02 11.43
C ILE A 147 -16.10 -1.36 11.03
N GLU A 148 -15.73 -1.50 9.77
CA GLU A 148 -14.63 -0.75 9.17
C GLU A 148 -15.17 0.54 8.58
N CYS A 149 -14.54 1.66 8.89
CA CYS A 149 -14.90 2.97 8.38
C CYS A 149 -13.69 3.69 7.80
N HIS A 150 -13.89 4.46 6.73
CA HIS A 150 -12.90 5.41 6.22
C HIS A 150 -13.38 6.85 6.46
N PHE A 151 -12.45 7.79 6.49
CA PHE A 151 -12.75 9.20 6.69
C PHE A 151 -12.61 9.95 5.36
N LYS A 152 -13.69 10.57 4.89
CA LYS A 152 -13.73 11.33 3.65
C LYS A 152 -14.72 12.48 3.76
N ASP A 153 -14.40 13.62 3.15
CA ASP A 153 -15.26 14.81 3.14
C ASP A 153 -15.67 15.26 4.55
N ASN A 154 -14.70 15.20 5.48
CA ASN A 154 -14.87 15.50 6.91
C ASN A 154 -15.92 14.63 7.64
N ALA A 155 -16.24 13.45 7.10
CA ALA A 155 -17.18 12.52 7.69
C ALA A 155 -16.65 11.08 7.67
N TRP A 156 -17.10 10.29 8.64
CA TRP A 156 -16.89 8.85 8.64
C TRP A 156 -17.91 8.16 7.75
N HIS A 157 -17.44 7.21 6.94
CA HIS A 157 -18.27 6.41 6.04
C HIS A 157 -18.07 4.93 6.33
N PHE A 158 -19.18 4.22 6.46
CA PHE A 158 -19.18 2.76 6.62
C PHE A 158 -18.63 2.09 5.36
N MET A 159 -17.72 1.13 5.55
CA MET A 159 -17.21 0.28 4.47
C MET A 159 -17.84 -1.10 4.52
N ARG A 160 -17.66 -1.80 5.65
CA ARG A 160 -18.13 -3.18 5.84
C ARG A 160 -18.20 -3.56 7.31
N GLU A 161 -18.93 -4.62 7.59
CA GLU A 161 -18.85 -5.32 8.87
C GLU A 161 -17.56 -6.15 8.95
N ARG A 162 -16.96 -6.20 10.15
CA ARG A 162 -15.75 -6.97 10.47
C ARG A 162 -16.11 -8.18 11.33
N THR A 163 -16.78 -9.16 10.74
CA THR A 163 -17.11 -10.43 11.42
C THR A 163 -15.87 -11.25 11.81
N ASP A 164 -14.73 -10.96 11.19
CA ASP A 164 -13.42 -11.54 11.49
C ASP A 164 -12.78 -10.99 12.78
N LYS A 165 -13.36 -9.94 13.38
CA LYS A 165 -12.80 -9.24 14.55
C LYS A 165 -13.67 -9.41 15.79
N SER A 166 -13.02 -9.67 16.92
CA SER A 166 -13.64 -9.67 18.25
C SER A 166 -13.57 -8.31 18.95
N HIS A 167 -12.62 -7.45 18.56
CA HIS A 167 -12.40 -6.14 19.16
C HIS A 167 -12.15 -5.04 18.10
N PRO A 168 -12.55 -3.79 18.37
CA PRO A 168 -12.18 -2.64 17.54
C PRO A 168 -10.67 -2.37 17.62
N ASN A 169 -10.16 -1.49 16.77
CA ASN A 169 -8.76 -1.07 16.86
C ASN A 169 -8.45 -0.40 18.21
N ALA A 170 -7.20 -0.50 18.66
CA ALA A 170 -6.73 0.22 19.83
C ALA A 170 -6.70 1.73 19.58
N TYR A 171 -6.85 2.51 20.65
CA TYR A 171 -6.78 3.98 20.61
C TYR A 171 -5.50 4.49 19.94
N SER A 172 -4.35 3.85 20.22
CA SER A 172 -3.08 4.19 19.59
C SER A 172 -3.12 4.00 18.07
N THR A 173 -3.64 2.87 17.59
CA THR A 173 -3.84 2.59 16.17
C THR A 173 -4.77 3.62 15.53
N ALA A 174 -5.92 3.89 16.14
CA ALA A 174 -6.88 4.85 15.62
C ALA A 174 -6.27 6.27 15.53
N THR A 175 -5.50 6.67 16.54
CA THR A 175 -4.80 7.95 16.57
C THR A 175 -3.75 8.04 15.47
N SER A 176 -2.96 6.98 15.25
CA SER A 176 -1.98 6.93 14.15
C SER A 176 -2.65 7.02 12.79
N VAL A 177 -3.80 6.36 12.59
CA VAL A 177 -4.56 6.48 11.33
C VAL A 177 -5.11 7.90 11.16
N MET A 178 -5.63 8.52 12.22
CA MET A 178 -6.08 9.92 12.16
C MET A 178 -4.95 10.90 11.85
N GLU A 179 -3.73 10.63 12.32
CA GLU A 179 -2.56 11.44 11.99
C GLU A 179 -2.23 11.34 10.49
N THR A 180 -2.28 10.14 9.91
CA THR A 180 -2.14 9.94 8.45
C THR A 180 -3.22 10.65 7.67
N ILE A 181 -4.47 10.66 8.15
CA ILE A 181 -5.59 11.35 7.49
C ILE A 181 -5.39 12.87 7.53
N LYS A 182 -4.90 13.42 8.65
CA LYS A 182 -4.63 14.86 8.80
C LYS A 182 -3.42 15.33 8.03
N ASN A 183 -2.37 14.51 8.01
CA ASN A 183 -1.09 14.79 7.36
C ASN A 183 -0.80 13.74 6.28
N PRO A 184 -1.59 13.73 5.19
CA PRO A 184 -1.51 12.70 4.18
C PRO A 184 -0.20 12.77 3.40
N LEU A 185 0.55 11.68 3.41
CA LEU A 185 1.60 11.43 2.42
C LEU A 185 0.94 11.06 1.10
N THR A 186 0.60 12.06 0.29
CA THR A 186 -0.05 11.84 -1.02
C THR A 186 0.89 11.19 -2.04
N GLU A 187 0.33 10.61 -3.10
CA GLU A 187 1.12 10.10 -4.23
C GLU A 187 2.07 11.15 -4.78
N ARG A 188 1.56 12.37 -4.98
CA ARG A 188 2.35 13.50 -5.49
C ARG A 188 3.51 13.84 -4.56
N TYR A 189 3.23 13.98 -3.25
CA TYR A 189 4.28 14.26 -2.27
C TYR A 189 5.36 13.18 -2.29
N LEU A 190 4.96 11.91 -2.36
CA LEU A 190 5.89 10.78 -2.39
C LEU A 190 6.75 10.78 -3.66
N ILE A 191 6.14 11.01 -4.82
CA ILE A 191 6.85 11.13 -6.11
C ILE A 191 7.85 12.29 -6.04
N ASP A 192 7.40 13.47 -5.59
CA ASP A 192 8.23 14.66 -5.49
C ASP A 192 9.40 14.38 -4.53
N TYR A 193 9.13 13.89 -3.32
CA TYR A 193 10.16 13.56 -2.34
C TYR A 193 11.21 12.59 -2.90
N ILE A 194 10.76 11.47 -3.49
CA ILE A 194 11.68 10.48 -4.06
C ILE A 194 12.50 11.11 -5.17
N THR A 195 11.86 11.80 -6.12
CA THR A 195 12.55 12.41 -7.26
C THR A 195 13.64 13.37 -6.79
N HIS A 196 13.35 14.27 -5.84
CA HIS A 196 14.33 15.22 -5.33
C HIS A 196 15.49 14.55 -4.58
N ASN A 197 15.23 13.46 -3.85
CA ASN A 197 16.25 12.77 -3.05
C ASN A 197 17.02 11.69 -3.84
N THR A 198 16.46 11.17 -4.93
CA THR A 198 17.15 10.22 -5.81
C THR A 198 17.92 10.91 -6.91
N TYR A 199 17.60 12.15 -7.31
CA TYR A 199 18.38 12.89 -8.32
C TYR A 199 19.80 13.24 -7.86
N VAL A 200 20.03 13.29 -6.54
CA VAL A 200 21.37 13.53 -5.96
C VAL A 200 22.29 12.30 -6.15
N GLU A 201 21.76 11.08 -6.20
CA GLU A 201 22.54 9.84 -6.46
C GLU A 201 22.35 9.28 -7.88
N GLY A 202 21.25 9.64 -8.55
CA GLY A 202 20.83 9.13 -9.85
C GLY A 202 21.68 9.61 -11.02
N ALA A 203 22.24 10.83 -10.95
CA ALA A 203 23.13 11.34 -11.99
C ALA A 203 24.48 10.60 -12.07
N GLU A 204 24.89 9.94 -11.00
CA GLU A 204 26.09 9.09 -10.95
C GLU A 204 25.76 7.63 -11.26
N HIS A 205 24.64 7.11 -10.74
CA HIS A 205 24.19 5.75 -11.03
C HIS A 205 23.77 5.55 -12.49
N GLN A 206 23.11 6.53 -13.10
CA GLN A 206 22.69 6.46 -14.50
C GLN A 206 23.89 6.48 -15.45
N ARG A 207 24.93 7.28 -15.14
CA ARG A 207 26.22 7.27 -15.87
C ARG A 207 26.95 5.93 -15.76
N ASN A 208 26.96 5.30 -14.58
CA ASN A 208 27.60 4.00 -14.39
C ASN A 208 26.82 2.85 -15.03
N TYR A 209 25.48 2.90 -15.01
CA TYR A 209 24.62 1.86 -15.60
C TYR A 209 24.65 1.89 -17.14
N GLU A 210 24.71 3.09 -17.74
CA GLU A 210 24.84 3.28 -19.19
C GLU A 210 26.20 2.85 -19.75
N GLN A 211 27.24 2.79 -18.92
CA GLN A 211 28.58 2.30 -19.30
C GLN A 211 28.69 0.77 -19.23
N GLN A 212 27.80 0.08 -18.51
CA GLN A 212 27.92 -1.36 -18.22
C GLN A 212 26.95 -2.26 -19.03
N HIS A 213 26.02 -1.70 -19.83
CA HIS A 213 25.00 -2.49 -20.54
C HIS A 213 24.77 -2.10 -22.01
N PRO A 214 24.39 -3.05 -22.90
CA PRO A 214 24.29 -2.80 -24.35
C PRO A 214 23.13 -1.88 -24.78
N PRO A 215 23.19 -1.28 -25.99
CA PRO A 215 22.30 -0.20 -26.44
C PRO A 215 20.79 -0.55 -26.50
N ALA A 216 20.41 -1.83 -26.51
CA ALA A 216 19.02 -2.26 -26.62
C ALA A 216 18.14 -1.85 -25.43
N VAL A 217 18.73 -1.59 -24.24
CA VAL A 217 18.01 -1.11 -23.05
C VAL A 217 17.70 0.39 -23.11
N ARG A 218 18.38 1.17 -23.98
CA ARG A 218 18.20 2.64 -24.08
C ARG A 218 16.79 3.05 -24.54
N GLN A 219 16.13 2.26 -25.38
CA GLN A 219 14.87 2.67 -26.02
C GLN A 219 13.64 2.58 -25.10
N GLN A 220 13.70 1.88 -23.96
CA GLN A 220 12.60 1.84 -22.98
C GLN A 220 12.65 2.98 -21.95
N TYR A 221 13.74 3.75 -21.90
CA TYR A 221 13.97 4.80 -20.90
C TYR A 221 13.99 6.23 -21.47
N SER A 222 14.00 6.41 -22.79
CA SER A 222 14.23 7.71 -23.44
C SER A 222 12.98 8.47 -23.90
N SER A 223 11.77 8.12 -23.45
CA SER A 223 10.52 8.74 -23.93
C SER A 223 9.85 9.67 -22.92
N LEU A 224 10.60 10.60 -22.32
CA LEU A 224 10.02 11.80 -21.71
C LEU A 224 10.73 13.05 -22.27
N PRO A 225 10.00 14.01 -22.86
CA PRO A 225 10.62 15.19 -23.44
C PRO A 225 11.15 16.11 -22.33
N ALA A 226 12.38 16.61 -22.52
CA ALA A 226 13.08 17.55 -21.64
C ALA A 226 12.45 18.96 -21.56
N SER A 227 11.24 19.16 -22.11
CA SER A 227 10.64 20.49 -22.33
C SER A 227 9.72 20.99 -21.21
N GLN A 228 9.64 20.31 -20.05
CA GLN A 228 8.90 20.83 -18.88
C GLN A 228 9.78 21.49 -17.80
N LEU A 229 11.09 21.60 -18.06
CA LEU A 229 12.02 22.40 -17.24
C LEU A 229 12.02 23.84 -17.72
N GLN A 230 11.05 24.67 -17.29
CA GLN A 230 11.22 26.13 -17.11
C GLN A 230 9.93 26.78 -16.57
N SER A 231 9.89 27.07 -15.26
CA SER A 231 9.35 28.30 -14.64
C SER A 231 9.49 28.20 -13.11
N ARG A 232 10.56 28.79 -12.56
CA ARG A 232 10.55 29.93 -11.59
C ARG A 232 9.48 29.75 -10.49
N VAL A 233 9.81 29.31 -9.28
CA VAL A 233 10.48 30.07 -8.20
C VAL A 233 10.01 31.53 -8.14
N HIS A 234 8.93 31.74 -7.39
CA HIS A 234 8.88 32.69 -6.28
C HIS A 234 8.22 32.00 -5.09
#